data_AF-A0A521U2T8-F1
#
_entry.id   AF-A0A521U2T8-F1
#
_cell.length_a   1.000
_cell.length_b   1.000
_cell.length_c   1.000
_cell.angle_alpha   90.00
_cell.angle_beta   90.00
_cell.angle_gamma   90.00
#
_symmetry.space_group_name_H-M   'P 1'
#
loop_
_entity.id
_entity.type
_entity.pdbx_description
1 polymer ?
#
loop_
_entity_poly.entity_id
_entity_poly.type
_entity_poly.pdbx_seq_one_letter_code
_entity_poly.pdbx_strand_id
1 'polypeptide(L)'
;MTPELEELFARQSRVDQVHATRVAARLIARGWTDRDLIAAALLHDVGKIDAKLTLIDRVLWVILNRVVPSAVPIATRLVGPRWAVLARHQQIGAAMARGAGAAPIVCALIEGDPESNRRGLASALAWADATV
;
A
#
# COMPACT_ATOMS: atom_id res chain seq x y z
N MET A 1 0.16 14.74 8.52
CA MET A 1 -0.86 14.49 7.48
C MET A 1 -1.97 15.52 7.66
N THR A 2 -2.89 15.68 6.71
CA THR A 2 -4.11 16.46 6.97
C THR A 2 -5.12 15.57 7.71
N PRO A 3 -6.15 16.14 8.36
CA PRO A 3 -7.19 15.37 9.03
C PRO A 3 -7.87 14.33 8.13
N GLU A 4 -8.09 14.66 6.86
CA GLU A 4 -8.73 13.77 5.88
C GLU A 4 -7.86 12.55 5.56
N LEU A 5 -6.54 12.73 5.49
CA LEU A 5 -5.60 11.63 5.31
C LEU A 5 -5.47 10.77 6.57
N GLU A 6 -5.58 11.37 7.75
CA GLU A 6 -5.59 10.66 9.03
C GLU A 6 -6.84 9.80 9.17
N GLU A 7 -8.00 10.31 8.77
CA GLU A 7 -9.24 9.52 8.70
C GLU A 7 -9.10 8.36 7.70
N LEU A 8 -8.51 8.61 6.53
CA LEU A 8 -8.26 7.56 5.53
C LEU A 8 -7.36 6.45 6.08
N PHE A 9 -6.29 6.82 6.79
CA PHE A 9 -5.42 5.86 7.49
C PHE A 9 -6.18 5.08 8.56
N ALA A 10 -7.01 5.74 9.36
CA ALA A 10 -7.78 5.11 10.43
C ALA A 10 -8.81 4.08 9.91
N ARG A 11 -9.25 4.20 8.66
CA ARG A 11 -10.15 3.24 8.01
C ARG A 11 -9.47 1.92 7.62
N GLN A 12 -8.14 1.86 7.57
CA GLN A 12 -7.41 0.61 7.34
C GLN A 12 -7.69 -0.39 8.47
N SER A 13 -7.55 -1.68 8.18
CA SER A 13 -7.63 -2.68 9.24
C SER A 13 -6.50 -2.48 10.26
N ARG A 14 -6.70 -2.92 11.52
CA ARG A 14 -5.67 -2.82 12.57
C ARG A 14 -4.34 -3.44 12.15
N VAL A 15 -4.37 -4.54 11.39
CA VAL A 15 -3.17 -5.21 10.87
C VAL A 15 -2.44 -4.31 9.86
N ASP A 16 -3.19 -3.70 8.95
CA ASP A 16 -2.62 -2.81 7.91
C ASP A 16 -2.08 -1.51 8.52
N GLN A 17 -2.73 -0.95 9.55
CA GLN A 17 -2.21 0.22 10.28
C GLN A 17 -0.87 -0.08 10.97
N VAL A 18 -0.75 -1.24 11.63
CA VAL A 18 0.50 -1.67 12.28
C VAL A 18 1.60 -1.89 11.24
N HIS A 19 1.27 -2.57 10.13
CA HIS A 19 2.18 -2.77 9.01
C HIS A 19 2.70 -1.43 8.47
N ALA A 20 1.80 -0.54 8.07
CA ALA A 20 2.15 0.76 7.50
C ALA A 20 2.96 1.63 8.47
N THR A 21 2.64 1.61 9.77
CA THR A 21 3.42 2.32 10.80
C THR A 21 4.83 1.77 10.92
N ARG A 22 5.03 0.45 10.81
CA ARG A 22 6.37 -0.16 10.82
C ARG A 22 7.16 0.18 9.57
N VAL A 23 6.54 0.20 8.39
CA VAL A 23 7.16 0.68 7.14
C VAL A 23 7.65 2.12 7.32
N ALA A 24 6.78 3.01 7.79
CA ALA A 24 7.13 4.41 8.07
C ALA A 24 8.27 4.53 9.10
N ALA A 25 8.22 3.77 10.19
CA ALA A 25 9.26 3.77 11.22
C ALA A 25 10.62 3.32 10.68
N ARG A 26 10.67 2.31 9.79
CA ARG A 26 11.92 1.85 9.14
C ARG A 26 12.51 2.91 8.22
N LEU A 27 11.67 3.62 7.46
CA LEU A 27 12.11 4.73 6.62
C LEU A 27 12.77 5.82 7.47
N ILE A 28 12.11 6.23 8.56
CA ILE A 28 12.63 7.22 9.51
C ILE A 28 13.95 6.75 10.13
N ALA A 29 14.01 5.48 10.58
CA ALA A 29 15.22 4.90 11.17
C ALA A 29 16.41 4.87 10.19
N ARG A 30 16.15 4.86 8.87
CA ARG A 30 17.18 4.91 7.83
C ARG A 30 17.56 6.33 7.40
N GLY A 31 16.95 7.35 8.01
CA GLY A 31 17.22 8.76 7.77
C GLY A 31 16.31 9.42 6.73
N TRP A 32 15.25 8.74 6.28
CA TRP A 32 14.27 9.37 5.39
C TRP A 32 13.36 10.30 6.20
N THR A 33 13.37 11.59 5.85
CA THR A 33 12.56 12.63 6.51
C THR A 33 11.57 13.31 5.56
N ASP A 34 11.49 12.84 4.32
CA ASP A 34 10.55 13.37 3.32
C ASP A 34 9.11 13.07 3.76
N ARG A 35 8.31 14.12 3.96
CA ARG A 35 6.95 13.99 4.48
C ARG A 35 6.03 13.24 3.52
N ASP A 36 6.24 13.39 2.22
CA ASP A 36 5.41 12.74 1.21
C ASP A 36 5.73 11.24 1.16
N LEU A 37 7.00 10.86 1.31
CA LEU A 37 7.39 9.45 1.44
C LEU A 37 6.79 8.80 2.70
N ILE A 38 6.83 9.48 3.85
CA ILE A 38 6.23 8.94 5.08
C ILE A 38 4.71 8.87 4.98
N ALA A 39 4.05 9.86 4.39
CA ALA A 39 2.62 9.81 4.13
C ALA A 39 2.25 8.66 3.17
N ALA A 40 3.02 8.46 2.09
CA ALA A 40 2.83 7.35 1.18
C ALA A 40 3.02 6.00 1.88
N ALA A 41 4.03 5.86 2.76
CA ALA A 41 4.23 4.65 3.55
C ALA A 41 3.05 4.32 4.46
N LEU A 42 2.46 5.34 5.11
CA LEU A 42 1.29 5.16 5.96
C LEU A 42 0.05 4.77 5.15
N LEU A 43 -0.09 5.27 3.92
CA LEU A 43 -1.30 5.13 3.10
C LEU A 43 -1.20 4.06 2.00
N HIS A 44 -0.04 3.42 1.78
CA HIS A 44 0.18 2.54 0.60
C HIS A 44 -0.82 1.38 0.48
N ASP A 45 -1.41 0.98 1.61
CA ASP A 45 -2.33 -0.15 1.72
C ASP A 45 -3.80 0.24 1.88
N VAL A 46 -4.15 1.53 1.80
CA VAL A 46 -5.55 1.99 1.99
C VAL A 46 -6.51 1.44 0.93
N GLY A 47 -6.02 1.07 -0.26
CA GLY A 47 -6.86 0.42 -1.27
C GLY A 47 -7.34 -0.98 -0.90
N LYS A 48 -6.85 -1.57 0.20
CA LYS A 48 -7.32 -2.86 0.74
C LYS A 48 -8.59 -2.73 1.60
N ILE A 49 -9.02 -1.51 1.96
CA ILE A 49 -10.15 -1.25 2.88
C ILE A 49 -11.42 -2.00 2.44
N ASP A 50 -11.79 -1.91 1.17
CA ASP A 50 -13.03 -2.51 0.66
C ASP A 50 -12.90 -3.99 0.26
N ALA A 51 -11.69 -4.56 0.31
CA ALA A 51 -11.45 -5.94 -0.09
C ALA A 51 -11.99 -6.96 0.93
N LYS A 52 -12.36 -6.51 2.15
CA LYS A 52 -12.89 -7.35 3.25
C LYS A 52 -12.08 -8.64 3.44
N LEU A 53 -10.75 -8.51 3.42
CA LEU A 53 -9.85 -9.66 3.41
C LEU A 53 -9.95 -10.47 4.71
N THR A 54 -10.22 -11.76 4.59
CA THR A 54 -10.07 -12.69 5.70
C THR A 54 -8.58 -12.94 5.99
N LEU A 55 -8.27 -13.52 7.15
CA LEU A 55 -6.90 -13.97 7.46
C LEU A 55 -6.39 -14.96 6.39
N ILE A 56 -7.26 -15.86 5.92
CA ILE A 56 -6.93 -16.85 4.89
C ILE A 56 -6.61 -16.13 3.56
N ASP A 57 -7.41 -15.14 3.16
CA ASP A 57 -7.14 -14.36 1.95
C ASP A 57 -5.75 -13.70 2.01
N ARG A 58 -5.38 -13.14 3.16
CA ARG A 58 -4.08 -12.49 3.36
C ARG A 58 -2.92 -13.48 3.24
N VAL A 59 -3.02 -14.64 3.91
CA VAL A 59 -1.99 -15.69 3.88
C VAL A 59 -1.82 -16.24 2.46
N LEU A 60 -2.93 -16.60 1.79
CA LEU A 60 -2.89 -17.12 0.43
C LEU A 60 -2.34 -16.09 -0.55
N TRP A 61 -2.72 -14.81 -0.42
CA TRP A 61 -2.20 -13.75 -1.27
C TRP A 61 -0.69 -13.56 -1.14
N VAL A 62 -0.17 -13.56 0.10
CA VAL A 62 1.27 -13.42 0.37
C VAL A 62 2.05 -14.62 -0.18
N ILE A 63 1.56 -15.84 0.03
CA ILE A 63 2.20 -17.06 -0.50
C ILE A 63 2.21 -17.02 -2.03
N LEU A 64 1.07 -16.71 -2.65
CA LEU A 64 0.96 -16.72 -4.11
C LEU A 64 1.86 -15.68 -4.76
N ASN A 65 1.90 -14.45 -4.24
CA ASN A 65 2.77 -13.40 -4.77
C ASN A 65 4.26 -13.70 -4.59
N ARG A 66 4.65 -14.51 -3.60
CA ARG A 66 6.06 -14.88 -3.37
C ARG A 66 6.49 -16.12 -4.14
N VAL A 67 5.63 -17.13 -4.25
CA VAL A 67 6.01 -18.46 -4.77
C VAL A 67 5.65 -18.61 -6.24
N VAL A 68 4.48 -18.12 -6.67
CA VAL A 68 4.00 -18.28 -8.06
C VAL A 68 3.31 -16.98 -8.54
N PRO A 69 4.05 -15.87 -8.75
CA PRO A 69 3.46 -14.58 -9.13
C PRO A 69 2.63 -14.65 -10.42
N SER A 70 3.03 -15.52 -11.35
CA SER A 70 2.33 -15.75 -12.62
C SER A 70 0.93 -16.33 -12.47
N ALA A 71 0.60 -16.94 -11.32
CA ALA A 71 -0.72 -17.51 -11.05
C ALA A 71 -1.70 -16.50 -10.42
N VAL A 72 -1.24 -15.30 -10.01
CA VAL A 72 -2.08 -14.26 -9.41
C VAL A 72 -3.29 -13.88 -10.28
N PRO A 73 -3.18 -13.68 -11.61
CA PRO A 73 -4.34 -13.35 -12.44
C PRO A 73 -5.39 -14.46 -12.46
N ILE A 74 -4.96 -15.73 -12.46
CA ILE A 74 -5.84 -16.90 -12.48
C ILE A 74 -6.53 -17.05 -11.13
N ALA A 75 -5.78 -17.02 -10.02
CA ALA A 75 -6.33 -17.12 -8.67
C ALA A 75 -7.31 -15.98 -8.36
N THR A 76 -7.00 -14.76 -8.81
CA THR A 76 -7.90 -13.60 -8.69
C THR A 76 -9.25 -13.86 -9.35
N ARG A 77 -9.26 -14.45 -10.56
CA ARG A 77 -10.50 -14.82 -11.26
C ARG A 77 -11.29 -15.90 -10.52
N LEU A 78 -10.60 -16.86 -9.90
CA LEU A 78 -11.23 -17.99 -9.21
C LEU A 78 -11.83 -17.61 -7.85
N VAL A 79 -11.13 -16.78 -7.07
CA VAL A 79 -11.60 -16.35 -5.74
C VAL A 79 -12.64 -15.23 -5.84
N GLY A 80 -12.58 -14.43 -6.91
CA GLY A 80 -13.61 -13.44 -7.23
C GLY A 80 -13.32 -12.04 -6.68
N PRO A 81 -14.36 -11.24 -6.40
CA PRO A 81 -14.27 -9.77 -6.36
C PRO A 81 -13.30 -9.22 -5.30
N ARG A 82 -13.19 -9.88 -4.14
CA ARG A 82 -12.24 -9.48 -3.07
C ARG A 82 -10.79 -9.48 -3.51
N TRP A 83 -10.38 -10.48 -4.31
CA TRP A 83 -9.02 -10.56 -4.84
C TRP A 83 -8.83 -9.65 -6.04
N ALA A 84 -9.90 -9.32 -6.76
CA ALA A 84 -9.84 -8.30 -7.81
C ALA A 84 -9.59 -6.90 -7.22
N VAL A 85 -10.19 -6.58 -6.07
CA VAL A 85 -9.87 -5.36 -5.30
C VAL A 85 -8.43 -5.42 -4.82
N LEU A 86 -8.00 -6.54 -4.25
CA LEU A 86 -6.63 -6.71 -3.76
C LEU A 86 -5.58 -6.60 -4.88
N ALA A 87 -5.84 -7.12 -6.07
CA ALA A 87 -4.95 -6.98 -7.22
C ALA A 87 -4.80 -5.54 -7.71
N ARG A 88 -5.79 -4.69 -7.40
CA ARG A 88 -5.84 -3.28 -7.81
C ARG A 88 -5.65 -2.31 -6.64
N HIS A 89 -5.23 -2.81 -5.48
CA HIS A 89 -5.19 -2.02 -4.25
C HIS A 89 -4.29 -0.79 -4.37
N GLN A 90 -3.23 -0.83 -5.17
CA GLN A 90 -2.35 0.32 -5.41
C GLN A 90 -3.10 1.43 -6.17
N GLN A 91 -3.78 1.11 -7.28
CA GLN A 91 -4.53 2.11 -8.04
C GLN A 91 -5.74 2.64 -7.24
N ILE A 92 -6.43 1.76 -6.52
CA ILE A 92 -7.55 2.14 -5.65
C ILE A 92 -7.05 3.05 -4.53
N GLY A 93 -5.95 2.68 -3.88
CA GLY A 93 -5.35 3.44 -2.79
C GLY A 93 -4.89 4.83 -3.23
N ALA A 94 -4.25 4.92 -4.39
CA ALA A 94 -3.85 6.20 -4.97
C ALA A 94 -5.06 7.09 -5.29
N ALA A 95 -6.15 6.51 -5.82
CA ALA A 95 -7.38 7.25 -6.06
C ALA A 95 -8.04 7.74 -4.76
N MET A 96 -8.05 6.91 -3.71
CA MET A 96 -8.56 7.29 -2.39
C MET A 96 -7.73 8.41 -1.76
N ALA A 97 -6.40 8.30 -1.81
CA ALA A 97 -5.49 9.33 -1.30
C ALA A 97 -5.68 10.65 -2.07
N ARG A 98 -5.81 10.60 -3.40
CA ARG A 98 -6.12 11.78 -4.23
C ARG A 98 -7.44 12.43 -3.84
N GLY A 99 -8.48 11.63 -3.62
CA GLY A 99 -9.79 12.11 -3.16
C GLY A 99 -9.76 12.76 -1.78
N ALA A 100 -8.83 12.33 -0.91
CA ALA A 100 -8.58 12.91 0.40
C ALA A 100 -7.57 14.08 0.38
N GLY A 101 -7.18 14.57 -0.81
CA GLY A 101 -6.32 15.76 -0.96
C GLY A 101 -4.82 15.48 -0.83
N ALA A 102 -4.37 14.23 -0.99
CA ALA A 102 -2.94 13.91 -0.98
C ALA A 102 -2.19 14.59 -2.15
N ALA A 103 -0.93 14.96 -1.90
CA ALA A 103 -0.07 15.51 -2.93
C ALA A 103 0.13 14.52 -4.10
N PRO A 104 0.35 15.01 -5.34
CA PRO A 104 0.51 14.13 -6.51
C PRO A 104 1.61 13.08 -6.35
N ILE A 105 2.72 13.44 -5.72
CA ILE A 105 3.84 12.51 -5.46
C ILE A 105 3.46 11.40 -4.47
N VAL A 106 2.62 11.68 -3.46
CA VAL A 106 2.10 10.66 -2.54
C VAL A 106 1.26 9.66 -3.31
N CYS A 107 0.36 10.15 -4.18
CA CYS A 107 -0.48 9.28 -5.01
C CYS A 107 0.37 8.41 -5.95
N ALA A 108 1.38 9.00 -6.59
CA ALA A 108 2.28 8.28 -7.49
C ALA A 108 3.09 7.19 -6.77
N LEU A 109 3.56 7.45 -5.54
CA LEU A 109 4.24 6.46 -4.71
C LEU A 109 3.33 5.30 -4.31
N ILE A 110 2.08 5.57 -3.94
CA ILE A 110 1.08 4.53 -3.59
C ILE A 110 0.74 3.68 -4.81
N GLU A 111 0.60 4.30 -5.98
CA GLU A 111 0.29 3.63 -7.24
C GLU A 111 1.44 2.75 -7.76
N GLY A 112 2.67 3.00 -7.29
CA GLY A 112 3.88 2.35 -7.79
C GLY A 112 4.36 2.92 -9.13
N ASP A 113 4.07 4.21 -9.40
CA ASP A 113 4.48 4.89 -10.63
C ASP A 113 6.03 4.91 -10.73
N PRO A 114 6.64 4.35 -11.79
CA PRO A 114 8.09 4.37 -11.99
C PRO A 114 8.71 5.78 -11.94
N GLU A 115 7.97 6.81 -12.36
CA GLU A 115 8.44 8.20 -12.39
C GLU A 115 8.60 8.80 -10.98
N SER A 116 7.91 8.22 -9.98
CA SER A 116 8.06 8.59 -8.57
C SER A 116 9.44 8.20 -8.00
N ASN A 117 10.22 7.41 -8.74
CA ASN A 117 11.56 6.98 -8.34
C ASN A 117 12.69 7.98 -8.66
N ARG A 118 12.39 9.16 -9.23
CA ARG A 118 13.40 10.19 -9.57
C ARG A 118 14.30 10.62 -8.41
N ARG A 119 13.89 10.38 -7.16
CA ARG A 119 14.68 10.64 -5.94
C ARG A 119 14.95 9.39 -5.10
N GLY A 120 14.71 8.20 -5.65
CA GLY A 120 14.82 6.92 -4.93
C GLY A 120 13.69 6.63 -3.94
N LEU A 121 12.65 7.48 -3.88
CA LEU A 121 11.55 7.36 -2.92
C LEU A 121 10.75 6.06 -3.09
N ALA A 122 10.41 5.71 -4.34
CA ALA A 122 9.71 4.46 -4.62
C ALA A 122 10.54 3.23 -4.23
N SER A 123 11.85 3.27 -4.50
CA SER A 123 12.78 2.21 -4.11
C SER A 123 12.92 2.09 -2.60
N ALA A 124 12.96 3.22 -1.89
CA ALA A 124 13.00 3.26 -0.43
C ALA A 124 11.72 2.68 0.18
N LEU A 125 10.55 3.06 -0.35
CA LEU A 125 9.25 2.54 0.07
C LEU A 125 9.17 1.03 -0.14
N ALA A 126 9.54 0.54 -1.33
CA ALA A 126 9.54 -0.89 -1.64
C ALA A 126 10.50 -1.69 -0.74
N TRP A 127 11.69 -1.16 -0.46
CA TRP A 127 12.63 -1.77 0.47
C TRP A 127 12.06 -1.85 1.90
N ALA A 128 11.46 -0.75 2.37
CA ALA A 128 10.90 -0.70 3.70
C ALA A 128 9.74 -1.70 3.85
N ASP A 129 8.84 -1.75 2.86
CA ASP A 129 7.68 -2.66 2.82
C ASP A 129 8.09 -4.14 2.79
N ALA A 130 9.08 -4.50 1.97
CA ALA A 130 9.54 -5.87 1.84
C ALA A 130 10.21 -6.45 3.10
N THR A 131 10.52 -5.61 4.10
CA THR A 131 11.31 -5.97 5.27
C THR A 131 10.54 -5.92 6.60
N VAL A 132 9.20 -5.87 6.55
CA VAL A 132 8.29 -5.89 7.71
C VAL A 132 7.50 -7.20 7.80
#